data_AF-A0A645AJD3-F1
#
_entry.id   AF-A0A645AJD3-F1
#
_cell.length_a   1.000
_cell.length_b   1.000
_cell.length_c   1.000
_cell.angle_alpha   90.00
_cell.angle_beta   90.00
_cell.angle_gamma   90.00
#
_symmetry.space_group_name_H-M   'P 1'
#
loop_
_entity.id
_entity.type
_entity.pdbx_description
1 polymer ?
#
loop_
_entity_poly.entity_id
_entity_poly.type
_entity_poly.pdbx_seq_one_letter_code
_entity_poly.pdbx_strand_id
1 'polypeptide(L)' 'MQVTPTVSLEIGKKKFFATAEVMLEPEEITNLLEFRLKKHPLIVGLILKMDGVGFHPDHARLLEYSRRLAFAVLTPLA' A
#
# COMPACT_ATOMS: atom_id res chain seq x y z
N MET A 1 -23.15 -13.38 -1.76
CA MET A 1 -21.92 -14.20 -1.77
C MET A 1 -20.94 -13.59 -0.80
N GLN A 2 -20.69 -14.21 0.35
CA GLN A 2 -19.59 -13.81 1.24
C GLN A 2 -18.32 -14.48 0.73
N VAL A 3 -17.41 -13.70 0.16
CA VAL A 3 -16.06 -14.16 -0.17
C VAL A 3 -15.28 -14.18 1.14
N THR A 4 -14.77 -15.34 1.55
CA THR A 4 -13.84 -15.42 2.68
C THR A 4 -12.46 -15.01 2.16
N PRO A 5 -11.93 -13.81 2.49
CA PRO A 5 -10.74 -13.28 1.84
C PRO A 5 -9.45 -13.81 2.51
N THR A 6 -9.45 -15.09 2.90
CA THR A 6 -8.28 -15.70 3.53
C THR A 6 -7.25 -16.07 2.48
N VAL A 7 -6.05 -15.53 2.63
CA VAL A 7 -4.90 -15.78 1.76
C VAL A 7 -3.77 -16.46 2.54
N SER A 8 -2.97 -17.27 1.86
CA SER A 8 -1.72 -17.79 2.42
C SER A 8 -0.57 -16.85 2.04
N LEU A 9 0.25 -16.46 3.02
CA LEU A 9 1.41 -15.60 2.83
C LEU A 9 2.69 -16.34 3.20
N GLU A 10 3.73 -16.08 2.42
CA GLU A 10 5.09 -16.54 2.69
C GLU A 10 6.01 -15.32 2.77
N ILE A 11 6.55 -15.06 3.96
CA ILE A 11 7.51 -13.97 4.21
C ILE A 11 8.79 -14.58 4.76
N GLY A 12 9.83 -14.62 3.92
CA GLY A 12 11.07 -15.34 4.23
C GLY A 12 10.79 -16.83 4.41
N LYS A 13 11.05 -17.38 5.59
CA LYS A 13 10.77 -18.79 5.93
C LYS A 13 9.43 -19.00 6.64
N LYS A 14 8.67 -17.93 6.92
CA LYS A 14 7.41 -18.00 7.68
C LYS A 14 6.24 -18.09 6.73
N LYS A 15 5.37 -19.09 6.95
CA LYS A 15 4.09 -19.25 6.28
C LYS A 15 2.97 -19.03 7.28
N PHE A 16 2.01 -18.20 6.94
CA PHE A 16 0.85 -17.92 7.79
C PHE A 16 -0.35 -17.53 6.91
N PHE A 17 -1.55 -17.60 7.49
CA PHE A 17 -2.77 -17.13 6.83
C PHE A 17 -3.05 -15.67 7.20
N ALA A 18 -3.68 -14.94 6.31
CA ALA A 18 -4.09 -13.55 6.54
C ALA A 18 -5.46 -13.30 5.90
N THR A 19 -6.18 -12.29 6.37
CA THR A 19 -7.28 -11.69 5.61
C THR A 19 -6.76 -10.62 4.67
N ALA A 20 -7.38 -10.50 3.50
CA ALA A 20 -7.09 -9.46 2.54
C ALA A 20 -8.30 -8.53 2.37
N GLU A 21 -8.09 -7.24 2.58
CA GLU A 21 -9.12 -6.21 2.37
C GLU A 21 -8.64 -5.21 1.33
N VAL A 22 -9.54 -4.78 0.45
CA VAL A 22 -9.22 -3.79 -0.57
C VAL A 22 -9.49 -2.41 -0.01
N MET A 23 -8.44 -1.61 0.13
CA MET A 23 -8.50 -0.19 0.41
C MET A 23 -8.56 0.58 -0.91
N LEU A 24 -9.64 1.34 -1.09
CA LEU A 24 -9.91 2.17 -2.27
C LEU A 24 -9.95 3.67 -1.95
N GLU A 25 -10.12 4.05 -0.68
CA GLU A 25 -10.28 5.45 -0.28
C GLU A 25 -8.97 6.23 -0.52
N PRO A 26 -8.95 7.21 -1.44
CA PRO A 26 -7.71 7.88 -1.85
C PRO A 26 -6.99 8.56 -0.69
N GLU A 27 -7.72 9.13 0.28
CA GLU A 27 -7.13 9.76 1.45
C GLU A 27 -6.41 8.75 2.36
N GLU A 28 -6.98 7.55 2.56
CA GLU A 28 -6.32 6.51 3.35
C GLU A 28 -5.05 6.00 2.65
N ILE A 29 -5.12 5.81 1.33
CA ILE A 29 -3.96 5.43 0.52
C ILE A 29 -2.89 6.52 0.57
N THR A 30 -3.27 7.79 0.50
CA THR A 30 -2.36 8.95 0.58
C THR A 30 -1.62 8.95 1.91
N ASN A 31 -2.35 8.84 3.02
CA ASN A 31 -1.78 8.76 4.37
C ASN A 31 -0.81 7.58 4.51
N LEU A 32 -1.15 6.42 3.94
CA LEU A 32 -0.28 5.25 3.93
C LEU A 32 1.00 5.49 3.12
N LEU A 33 0.90 6.12 1.94
CA LEU A 33 2.03 6.45 1.10
C LEU A 33 2.96 7.47 1.78
N GLU A 34 2.41 8.51 2.41
CA GLU A 34 3.18 9.49 3.17
C GLU A 34 3.95 8.85 4.33
N PHE A 35 3.25 8.00 5.10
CA PHE A 35 3.88 7.26 6.19
C PHE A 35 5.04 6.38 5.68
N ARG A 36 4.83 5.65 4.57
CA ARG A 36 5.85 4.80 3.96
C ARG A 36 7.01 5.62 3.41
N LEU A 37 6.74 6.75 2.76
CA LEU A 37 7.76 7.65 2.23
C LEU A 37 8.62 8.24 3.36
N LYS A 38 8.00 8.64 4.47
CA LYS A 38 8.73 9.12 5.66
C LYS A 38 9.62 8.04 6.27
N LYS A 39 9.14 6.80 6.34
CA LYS A 39 9.88 5.67 6.94
C LYS A 39 10.97 5.10 6.02
N HIS A 40 10.73 5.08 4.71
CA HIS A 40 11.60 4.47 3.70
C HIS A 40 11.76 5.38 2.47
N PRO A 41 12.37 6.57 2.62
CA PRO A 41 12.35 7.63 1.60
C PRO A 41 13.00 7.21 0.29
N LEU A 42 14.10 6.44 0.35
CA LEU A 42 14.83 6.04 -0.85
C LEU A 42 14.01 5.07 -1.72
N ILE A 43 13.52 3.98 -1.15
CA ILE A 43 12.80 2.94 -1.92
C ILE A 43 11.45 3.47 -2.39
N VAL A 44 10.69 4.11 -1.51
CA VAL A 44 9.35 4.61 -1.85
C VAL A 44 9.45 5.77 -2.83
N GLY A 45 10.41 6.68 -2.64
CA GLY A 45 10.67 7.76 -3.59
C GLY A 45 11.06 7.26 -4.98
N LEU A 46 11.84 6.17 -5.08
CA LEU A 46 12.15 5.54 -6.35
C LEU A 46 10.90 4.95 -7.02
N ILE A 47 10.06 4.23 -6.28
CA ILE A 47 8.80 3.67 -6.81
C ILE A 47 7.91 4.79 -7.35
N LEU A 48 7.69 5.84 -6.56
CA LEU A 48 6.89 7.00 -6.96
C LEU A 48 7.48 7.73 -8.18
N LYS A 49 8.80 7.82 -8.27
CA LYS A 49 9.48 8.42 -9.44
C LYS A 49 9.29 7.57 -10.70
N MET A 50 9.39 6.24 -10.60
CA MET A 50 9.17 5.33 -11.73
C MET A 50 7.73 5.41 -12.26
N ASP A 51 6.77 5.70 -11.36
CA ASP A 51 5.37 5.90 -11.71
C ASP A 51 5.02 7.34 -12.16
N GLY A 52 6.02 8.23 -12.30
CA GLY A 52 5.86 9.60 -12.80
C GLY A 52 5.39 10.63 -11.76
N VAL A 53 5.29 10.24 -10.49
CA VAL A 53 4.83 11.11 -9.39
C VAL A 53 5.97 12.03 -8.92
N GLY A 54 7.19 11.51 -8.91
CA GLY A 54 8.39 12.21 -8.44
C GLY A 54 8.98 11.57 -7.18
N PHE A 55 10.19 11.98 -6.79
CA PHE A 55 10.91 11.36 -5.68
C PHE A 55 10.50 11.92 -4.30
N HIS A 56 10.15 13.21 -4.24
CA HIS A 56 9.66 13.89 -3.04
C HIS A 56 8.35 14.62 -3.37
N PRO A 57 7.26 13.89 -3.67
CA PRO A 57 5.97 14.54 -3.94
C PRO A 57 5.39 15.14 -2.66
N ASP A 58 4.57 16.19 -2.83
CA ASP A 58 3.74 16.73 -1.77
C ASP A 58 2.44 15.93 -1.61
N HIS A 59 1.67 16.25 -0.57
CA HIS A 59 0.40 15.59 -0.27
C HIS A 59 -0.58 15.63 -1.46
N ALA A 60 -0.72 16.77 -2.14
CA ALA A 60 -1.65 16.93 -3.25
C ALA A 60 -1.32 15.99 -4.41
N ARG A 61 -0.02 15.83 -4.71
CA ARG A 61 0.44 14.94 -5.77
C ARG A 61 0.35 13.47 -5.39
N LEU A 62 0.52 13.15 -4.11
CA LEU A 62 0.23 11.80 -3.59
C LEU A 62 -1.27 11.48 -3.63
N LEU A 63 -2.13 12.46 -3.36
CA LEU A 63 -3.59 12.31 -3.45
C LEU A 63 -4.08 12.12 -4.89
N GLU A 64 -3.49 12.83 -5.86
CA GLU A 64 -3.79 12.58 -7.27
C GLU A 64 -3.34 11.17 -7.68
N TYR A 65 -2.16 10.76 -7.25
CA TYR A 65 -1.63 9.43 -7.51
C TYR A 65 -2.46 8.32 -6.84
N SER A 66 -2.98 8.54 -5.63
CA SER A 66 -3.74 7.53 -4.90
C SER A 66 -5.11 7.23 -5.53
N ARG A 67 -5.72 8.19 -6.23
CA ARG A 67 -7.00 8.01 -6.95
C ARG A 67 -6.96 6.92 -8.03
N ARG A 68 -5.78 6.55 -8.52
CA ARG A 68 -5.60 5.49 -9.52
C ARG A 68 -5.12 4.16 -8.93
N LEU A 69 -5.08 4.03 -7.61
CA LEU A 69 -4.55 2.86 -6.92
C LEU A 69 -5.65 2.12 -6.16
N ALA A 70 -5.41 0.84 -5.96
CA ALA A 70 -6.13 0.01 -5.00
C ALA A 70 -5.08 -0.75 -4.19
N PHE A 71 -5.22 -0.76 -2.86
CA PHE A 71 -4.28 -1.43 -1.98
C PHE A 71 -4.93 -2.66 -1.36
N ALA A 72 -4.23 -3.80 -1.40
CA ALA A 72 -4.59 -4.94 -0.58
C ALA A 72 -3.93 -4.79 0.79
N VAL A 73 -4.74 -4.60 1.82
CA VAL A 73 -4.31 -4.62 3.23
C VAL A 73 -4.39 -6.06 3.72
N LEU A 74 -3.25 -6.57 4.20
CA LEU A 74 -3.12 -7.94 4.67
C LEU A 74 -3.00 -7.96 6.19
N THR A 75 -3.95 -8.59 6.87
CA THR A 75 -3.96 -8.72 8.32
C THR A 75 -3.73 -10.20 8.69
N PRO A 76 -2.62 -10.55 9.35
CA PRO A 76 -2.37 -11.93 9.77
C PRO A 76 -3.51 -12.49 10.62
N LEU A 77 -3.93 -13.71 10.33
CA LEU A 77 -4.78 -14.50 11.22
C LEU A 77 -3.89 -15.05 12.32
N ALA A 78 -4.25 -14.78 13.58
CA ALA A 78 -3.48 -15.13 14.78
C ALA A 78 -3.14 -16.63 14.87
#